data_AF-A0AAJ2EEX3-F1
#
_entry.id   AF-A0AAJ2EEX3-F1
#
_cell.length_a   1.000
_cell.length_b   1.000
_cell.length_c   1.000
_cell.angle_alpha   90.00
_cell.angle_beta   90.00
_cell.angle_gamma   90.00
#
_symmetry.space_group_name_H-M   'P 1'
#
loop_
_entity.id
_entity.type
_entity.pdbx_description
1 polymer ?
#
loop_
_entity_poly.entity_id
_entity_poly.type
_entity_poly.pdbx_seq_one_letter_code
_entity_poly.pdbx_strand_id
1 'polypeptide(L)'
;MSKQYRILTAAAAAIALTFGAAHAATTDAPPPPPAGAAMMGGPGGPGGHGGHHMEQRMQKQLDELHGQLKLNADQEKLWQTALTTMKQNHQAMRANFKQMGEQFKSMENQPILDLNAMHAAHQKVDEQNAQLREQTAATWLNFYNALNDQQKTTVSTALKKHFARMHAHEQRMHERWNKNRERADGARPTPGAAPGASAPAAQ
;
A
#
# COMPACT_ATOMS: atom_id res chain seq x y z
N MET A 1 60.85 -17.36 -12.64
CA MET A 1 59.75 -17.07 -11.69
C MET A 1 58.65 -16.33 -12.42
N SER A 2 57.43 -16.85 -12.30
CA SER A 2 56.25 -16.62 -13.15
C SER A 2 55.52 -15.29 -12.89
N LYS A 3 54.79 -14.78 -13.89
CA LYS A 3 53.30 -14.80 -13.89
C LYS A 3 52.71 -14.30 -15.21
N GLN A 4 51.85 -15.15 -15.78
CA GLN A 4 51.04 -14.94 -16.98
C GLN A 4 49.82 -14.08 -16.65
N TYR A 5 49.54 -13.07 -17.46
CA TYR A 5 48.29 -12.30 -17.38
C TYR A 5 47.20 -13.06 -18.14
N ARG A 6 46.20 -13.56 -17.42
CA ARG A 6 44.99 -14.15 -18.01
C ARG A 6 44.00 -13.02 -18.31
N ILE A 7 43.87 -12.68 -19.58
CA ILE A 7 42.80 -11.81 -20.08
C ILE A 7 41.52 -12.66 -20.10
N LEU A 8 40.57 -12.35 -19.22
CA LEU A 8 39.24 -12.94 -19.22
C LEU A 8 38.34 -12.16 -20.17
N THR A 9 38.10 -12.71 -21.36
CA THR A 9 37.03 -12.29 -22.27
C THR A 9 35.68 -12.76 -21.72
N ALA A 10 34.84 -11.83 -21.29
CA ALA A 10 33.45 -12.12 -20.96
C ALA A 10 32.59 -11.91 -22.21
N ALA A 11 32.11 -13.02 -22.79
CA ALA A 11 31.10 -13.00 -23.84
C ALA A 11 29.72 -12.69 -23.21
N ALA A 12 29.11 -11.57 -23.59
CA ALA A 12 27.73 -11.26 -23.21
C ALA A 12 26.76 -11.98 -24.15
N ALA A 13 26.15 -13.06 -23.67
CA ALA A 13 25.00 -13.68 -24.33
C ALA A 13 23.73 -12.89 -23.96
N ALA A 14 23.18 -12.17 -24.93
CA ALA A 14 21.88 -11.52 -24.79
C ALA A 14 20.77 -12.55 -24.99
N ILE A 15 19.99 -12.82 -23.94
CA ILE A 15 18.74 -13.59 -24.04
C ILE A 15 17.59 -12.57 -24.10
N ALA A 16 17.01 -12.42 -25.29
CA ALA A 16 15.75 -11.71 -25.49
C ALA A 16 14.59 -12.65 -25.14
N LEU A 17 13.84 -12.33 -24.08
CA LEU A 17 12.57 -12.99 -23.77
C LEU A 17 11.42 -12.07 -24.19
N THR A 18 10.86 -12.36 -25.36
CA THR A 18 9.55 -11.85 -25.78
C THR A 18 8.46 -12.66 -25.08
N PHE A 19 7.74 -12.04 -24.15
CA PHE A 19 6.49 -12.62 -23.64
C PHE A 19 5.35 -12.20 -24.56
N GLY A 20 4.81 -13.20 -25.28
CA GLY A 20 3.64 -13.06 -26.13
C GLY A 20 2.37 -12.82 -25.30
N ALA A 21 1.54 -11.89 -25.77
CA ALA A 21 0.20 -11.67 -25.25
C ALA A 21 -0.75 -12.78 -25.74
N ALA A 22 -0.98 -13.80 -24.92
CA ALA A 22 -2.10 -14.71 -25.13
C ALA A 22 -3.39 -14.02 -24.65
N HIS A 23 -4.16 -13.50 -25.61
CA HIS A 23 -5.57 -13.19 -25.39
C HIS A 23 -6.34 -14.51 -25.36
N ALA A 24 -6.74 -14.96 -24.17
CA ALA A 24 -7.75 -16.00 -24.01
C ALA A 24 -9.02 -15.35 -23.48
N ALA A 25 -9.94 -15.07 -24.40
CA ALA A 25 -11.34 -14.84 -24.07
C ALA A 25 -11.96 -16.19 -23.74
N THR A 26 -12.38 -16.38 -22.49
CA THR A 26 -13.37 -17.39 -22.12
C THR A 26 -14.41 -16.75 -21.22
N THR A 27 -15.58 -16.57 -21.81
CA THR A 27 -16.83 -16.09 -21.22
C THR A 27 -17.39 -17.20 -20.33
N ASP A 28 -17.01 -17.22 -19.04
CA ASP A 28 -17.77 -17.92 -17.97
C ASP A 28 -17.17 -17.64 -16.58
N ALA A 29 -16.99 -16.36 -16.25
CA ALA A 29 -16.69 -15.95 -14.88
C ALA A 29 -17.98 -15.41 -14.22
N PRO A 30 -18.29 -15.81 -12.96
CA PRO A 30 -19.42 -15.23 -12.23
C PRO A 30 -19.25 -13.71 -12.12
N PRO A 31 -20.34 -12.92 -12.09
CA PRO A 31 -20.26 -11.48 -12.07
C PRO A 31 -19.40 -11.02 -10.89
N PRO A 32 -18.50 -10.02 -11.09
CA PRO A 32 -17.74 -9.46 -9.99
C PRO A 32 -18.72 -8.96 -8.92
N PRO A 33 -18.39 -9.09 -7.62
CA PRO A 33 -19.22 -8.52 -6.56
C PRO A 33 -19.40 -7.03 -6.84
N PRO A 34 -20.57 -6.45 -6.51
CA PRO A 34 -20.81 -5.02 -6.73
C PRO A 34 -19.66 -4.24 -6.11
N ALA A 35 -19.13 -3.27 -6.85
CA ALA A 35 -18.19 -2.26 -6.38
C ALA A 35 -18.90 -1.38 -5.31
N GLY A 36 -19.16 -1.98 -4.16
CA GLY A 36 -19.80 -1.39 -3.01
C GLY A 36 -18.71 -0.95 -2.04
N ALA A 37 -18.66 0.37 -1.84
CA ALA A 37 -17.85 1.04 -0.82
C ALA A 37 -16.34 0.89 -0.99
N ALA A 38 -15.78 1.62 -1.96
CA ALA A 38 -14.60 2.42 -1.63
C ALA A 38 -14.99 3.23 -0.38
N MET A 39 -14.55 2.78 0.79
CA MET A 39 -14.66 3.58 2.00
C MET A 39 -13.84 4.83 1.74
N MET A 40 -14.54 5.89 1.34
CA MET A 40 -14.08 7.28 1.47
C MET A 40 -13.56 7.42 2.89
N GLY A 41 -12.23 7.36 3.03
CA GLY A 41 -11.56 7.74 4.25
C GLY A 41 -11.88 9.19 4.49
N GLY A 42 -12.90 9.44 5.33
CA GLY A 42 -13.29 10.78 5.72
C GLY A 42 -12.08 11.56 6.27
N PRO A 43 -11.98 12.86 6.00
CA PRO A 43 -10.89 13.68 6.51
C PRO A 43 -11.07 13.86 8.03
N GLY A 44 -10.31 13.11 8.85
CA GLY A 44 -10.25 13.41 10.29
C GLY A 44 -10.14 12.26 11.28
N GLY A 45 -9.46 11.14 10.97
CA GLY A 45 -9.07 10.19 12.00
C GLY A 45 -7.94 10.74 12.90
N PRO A 46 -7.92 10.48 14.23
CA PRO A 46 -6.90 10.99 15.14
C PRO A 46 -5.55 10.32 14.86
N GLY A 47 -4.72 10.92 13.99
CA GLY A 47 -3.54 10.22 13.46
C GLY A 47 -2.37 11.08 13.01
N GLY A 48 -2.35 12.39 13.26
CA GLY A 48 -1.27 13.29 12.83
C GLY A 48 0.14 12.92 13.31
N HIS A 49 0.26 12.09 14.35
CA HIS A 49 1.53 11.62 14.89
C HIS A 49 1.96 10.24 14.37
N GLY A 50 1.09 9.49 13.69
CA GLY A 50 1.37 8.12 13.25
C GLY A 50 2.31 8.02 12.04
N GLY A 51 2.26 9.01 11.14
CA GLY A 51 3.02 9.00 9.89
C GLY A 51 4.54 9.05 10.10
N HIS A 52 5.01 9.93 10.98
CA HIS A 52 6.44 10.06 11.28
C HIS A 52 7.00 8.83 12.00
N HIS A 53 6.24 8.24 12.92
CA HIS A 53 6.67 7.02 13.61
C HIS A 53 6.74 5.81 12.67
N MET A 54 5.81 5.70 11.72
CA MET A 54 5.85 4.63 10.72
C MET A 54 7.04 4.79 9.77
N GLU A 55 7.33 6.02 9.34
CA GLU A 55 8.46 6.33 8.46
C GLU A 55 9.81 6.00 9.13
N GLN A 56 9.99 6.40 10.40
CA GLN A 56 11.18 6.04 11.17
C GLN A 56 11.34 4.52 11.35
N ARG A 57 10.24 3.80 11.62
CA ARG A 57 10.27 2.35 11.76
C ARG A 57 10.65 1.65 10.45
N MET A 58 10.15 2.15 9.32
CA MET A 58 10.47 1.61 8.01
C MET A 58 11.94 1.85 7.66
N GLN A 59 12.45 3.07 7.88
CA GLN A 59 13.87 3.39 7.68
C GLN A 59 14.76 2.48 8.50
N LYS A 60 14.45 2.30 9.80
CA LYS A 60 15.22 1.40 10.67
C LYS A 60 15.25 -0.04 10.14
N GLN A 61 14.14 -0.56 9.62
CA GLN A 61 14.10 -1.91 9.04
C GLN A 61 14.94 -2.02 7.76
N LEU A 62 14.96 -0.97 6.93
CA LEU A 62 15.81 -0.93 5.75
C LEU A 62 17.30 -0.85 6.12
N ASP A 63 17.66 -0.05 7.11
CA ASP A 63 19.04 0.07 7.59
C ASP A 63 19.54 -1.27 8.19
N GLU A 64 18.70 -1.95 8.98
CA GLU A 64 18.99 -3.28 9.50
C GLU A 64 19.19 -4.31 8.38
N LEU A 65 18.33 -4.30 7.36
CA LEU A 65 18.43 -5.18 6.21
C LEU A 65 19.72 -4.89 5.41
N HIS A 66 20.00 -3.61 5.14
CA HIS A 66 21.20 -3.17 4.44
C HIS A 66 22.49 -3.71 5.10
N GLY A 67 22.59 -3.57 6.43
CA GLY A 67 23.73 -4.06 7.20
C GLY A 67 23.94 -5.58 7.15
N GLN A 68 22.87 -6.35 6.92
CA GLN A 68 22.90 -7.81 6.78
C GLN A 68 23.30 -8.26 5.37
N LEU A 69 22.97 -7.49 4.34
CA LEU A 69 23.16 -7.91 2.94
C LEU A 69 24.61 -7.89 2.46
N LYS A 70 25.50 -7.17 3.16
CA LYS A 70 26.93 -7.06 2.82
C LYS A 70 27.12 -6.78 1.31
N LEU A 71 26.48 -5.70 0.85
CA LEU A 71 26.45 -5.32 -0.56
C LEU A 71 27.85 -5.02 -1.09
N ASN A 72 28.10 -5.40 -2.34
CA ASN A 72 29.27 -4.90 -3.07
C ASN A 72 29.01 -3.49 -3.63
N ALA A 73 30.02 -2.87 -4.26
CA ALA A 73 29.92 -1.49 -4.73
C ALA A 73 28.79 -1.27 -5.77
N ASP A 74 28.59 -2.21 -6.69
CA ASP A 74 27.55 -2.09 -7.72
C ASP A 74 26.15 -2.25 -7.13
N GLN A 75 25.99 -3.22 -6.23
CA GLN A 75 24.74 -3.46 -5.50
C GLN A 75 24.40 -2.28 -4.57
N GLU A 76 25.40 -1.66 -3.95
CA GLU A 76 25.22 -0.45 -3.13
C GLU A 76 24.65 0.70 -3.96
N LYS A 77 25.17 0.90 -5.18
CA LYS A 77 24.64 1.92 -6.09
C LYS A 77 23.17 1.67 -6.45
N LEU A 78 22.80 0.41 -6.68
CA LEU A 78 21.42 0.02 -6.95
C LEU A 78 20.51 0.23 -5.74
N TRP A 79 20.98 -0.11 -4.53
CA TRP A 79 20.28 0.12 -3.28
C TRP A 79 20.00 1.62 -3.06
N GLN A 80 21.02 2.46 -3.19
CA GLN A 80 20.89 3.91 -3.04
C GLN A 80 19.96 4.53 -4.09
N THR A 81 19.99 4.00 -5.33
CA THR A 81 19.06 4.41 -6.39
C THR A 81 17.62 4.10 -5.98
N ALA A 82 17.34 2.87 -5.53
CA ALA A 82 16.02 2.47 -5.09
C ALA A 82 15.52 3.29 -3.87
N LEU A 83 16.38 3.55 -2.89
CA LEU A 83 16.05 4.42 -1.75
C LEU A 83 15.70 5.85 -2.18
N THR A 84 16.51 6.42 -3.07
CA THR A 84 16.32 7.78 -3.57
C THR A 84 15.00 7.89 -4.33
N THR A 85 14.74 6.96 -5.26
CA THR A 85 13.49 6.90 -6.02
C THR A 85 12.28 6.73 -5.09
N MET A 86 12.35 5.80 -4.13
CA MET A 86 11.27 5.60 -3.16
C MET A 86 10.96 6.88 -2.38
N LYS A 87 11.99 7.59 -1.89
CA LYS A 87 11.81 8.82 -1.13
C LYS A 87 11.19 9.94 -1.96
N GLN A 88 11.70 10.16 -3.17
CA GLN A 88 11.20 11.17 -4.10
C GLN A 88 9.74 10.87 -4.48
N ASN A 89 9.44 9.62 -4.81
CA ASN A 89 8.10 9.22 -5.22
C ASN A 89 7.10 9.28 -4.06
N HIS A 90 7.52 8.93 -2.85
CA HIS A 90 6.69 9.11 -1.65
C HIS A 90 6.38 10.59 -1.37
N GLN A 91 7.35 11.49 -1.56
CA GLN A 91 7.13 12.93 -1.44
C GLN A 91 6.14 13.44 -2.50
N ALA A 92 6.27 12.98 -3.76
CA ALA A 92 5.34 13.33 -4.83
C ALA A 92 3.91 12.81 -4.54
N MET A 93 3.78 11.57 -4.06
CA MET A 93 2.48 11.04 -3.64
C MET A 93 1.89 11.84 -2.48
N ARG A 94 2.67 12.22 -1.47
CA ARG A 94 2.20 13.12 -0.38
C ARG A 94 1.74 14.47 -0.92
N ALA A 95 2.43 15.04 -1.90
CA ALA A 95 2.02 16.28 -2.55
C ALA A 95 0.69 16.12 -3.29
N ASN A 96 0.50 15.02 -4.03
CA ASN A 96 -0.76 14.71 -4.71
C ASN A 96 -1.93 14.59 -3.72
N PHE A 97 -1.73 13.90 -2.59
CA PHE A 97 -2.74 13.80 -1.53
C PHE A 97 -3.07 15.17 -0.91
N LYS A 98 -2.05 16.00 -0.67
CA LYS A 98 -2.26 17.36 -0.14
C LYS A 98 -3.08 18.21 -1.12
N GLN A 99 -2.73 18.19 -2.40
CA GLN A 99 -3.45 18.90 -3.45
C GLN A 99 -4.92 18.44 -3.54
N MET A 100 -5.16 17.13 -3.48
CA MET A 100 -6.53 16.59 -3.49
C MET A 100 -7.32 17.02 -2.25
N GLY A 101 -6.68 17.07 -1.07
CA GLY A 101 -7.29 17.59 0.15
C GLY A 101 -7.62 19.09 0.08
N GLU A 102 -6.78 19.91 -0.56
CA GLU A 102 -7.04 21.33 -0.81
C GLU A 102 -8.21 21.53 -1.79
N GLN A 103 -8.25 20.73 -2.87
CA GLN A 103 -9.38 20.73 -3.81
C GLN A 103 -10.68 20.36 -3.10
N PHE A 104 -10.68 19.30 -2.28
CA PHE A 104 -11.85 18.90 -1.50
C PHE A 104 -12.36 20.02 -0.58
N LYS A 105 -11.46 20.67 0.18
CA LYS A 105 -11.81 21.81 1.03
C LYS A 105 -12.39 22.99 0.24
N SER A 106 -11.90 23.23 -0.98
CA SER A 106 -12.45 24.29 -1.83
C SER A 106 -13.87 24.00 -2.31
N MET A 107 -14.20 22.72 -2.51
CA MET A 107 -15.52 22.25 -2.95
C MET A 107 -16.53 22.17 -1.80
N GLU A 108 -16.08 21.98 -0.56
CA GLU A 108 -16.94 21.93 0.64
C GLU A 108 -17.83 23.18 0.80
N ASN A 109 -17.36 24.34 0.35
CA ASN A 109 -18.09 25.61 0.46
C ASN A 109 -19.02 25.89 -0.74
N GLN A 110 -19.07 25.00 -1.73
CA GLN A 110 -19.91 25.19 -2.92
C GLN A 110 -21.36 24.76 -2.63
N PRO A 111 -22.38 25.52 -3.08
CA PRO A 111 -23.78 25.15 -2.87
C PRO A 111 -24.18 23.88 -3.63
N ILE A 112 -23.50 23.58 -4.75
CA ILE A 112 -23.69 22.35 -5.52
C ILE A 112 -22.30 21.76 -5.78
N LEU A 113 -22.11 20.50 -5.39
CA LEU A 113 -20.86 19.77 -5.63
C LEU A 113 -20.80 19.27 -7.07
N ASP A 114 -19.68 19.54 -7.75
CA ASP A 114 -19.37 18.94 -9.04
C ASP A 114 -18.71 17.57 -8.85
N LEU A 115 -19.52 16.53 -8.74
CA LEU A 115 -19.06 15.15 -8.54
C LEU A 115 -18.25 14.63 -9.75
N ASN A 116 -18.49 15.14 -10.96
CA ASN A 116 -17.74 14.74 -12.15
C ASN A 116 -16.32 15.30 -12.10
N ALA A 117 -16.16 16.57 -11.72
CA ALA A 117 -14.85 17.18 -11.52
C ALA A 117 -14.07 16.49 -10.40
N MET A 118 -14.74 16.11 -9.30
CA MET A 118 -14.14 15.35 -8.20
C MET A 118 -13.62 13.98 -8.68
N HIS A 119 -14.45 13.26 -9.43
CA HIS A 119 -14.07 11.95 -9.96
C HIS A 119 -12.88 12.06 -10.92
N ALA A 120 -12.90 13.02 -11.85
CA ALA A 120 -11.81 13.25 -12.79
C ALA A 120 -10.49 13.62 -12.08
N ALA A 121 -10.55 14.46 -11.04
CA ALA A 121 -9.40 14.80 -10.23
C ALA A 121 -8.82 13.57 -9.50
N HIS A 122 -9.69 12.73 -8.93
CA HIS A 122 -9.30 11.49 -8.28
C HIS A 122 -8.62 10.51 -9.26
N GLN A 123 -9.23 10.26 -10.42
CA GLN A 123 -8.67 9.39 -11.45
C GLN A 123 -7.27 9.84 -11.88
N LYS A 124 -7.10 11.14 -12.13
CA LYS A 124 -5.80 11.70 -12.50
C LYS A 124 -4.73 11.46 -11.42
N VAL A 125 -5.08 11.66 -10.15
CA VAL A 125 -4.16 11.42 -9.03
C VAL A 125 -3.83 9.93 -8.90
N ASP A 126 -4.80 9.05 -9.09
CA ASP A 126 -4.59 7.60 -9.06
C ASP A 126 -3.63 7.12 -10.14
N GLU A 127 -3.80 7.60 -11.38
CA GLU A 127 -2.90 7.30 -12.50
C GLU A 127 -1.47 7.76 -12.23
N GLN A 128 -1.29 9.00 -11.77
CA GLN A 128 0.02 9.53 -11.40
C GLN A 128 0.65 8.71 -10.26
N ASN A 129 -0.13 8.40 -9.24
CA ASN A 129 0.34 7.61 -8.11
C ASN A 129 0.68 6.16 -8.54
N ALA A 130 -0.03 5.59 -9.50
CA ALA A 130 0.28 4.27 -10.04
C ALA A 130 1.65 4.26 -10.75
N GLN A 131 1.93 5.28 -11.57
CA GLN A 131 3.24 5.42 -12.24
C GLN A 131 4.38 5.57 -11.23
N LEU A 132 4.20 6.37 -10.18
CA LEU A 132 5.20 6.56 -9.11
C LEU A 132 5.47 5.26 -8.33
N ARG A 133 4.43 4.47 -8.05
CA ARG A 133 4.57 3.15 -7.41
C ARG A 133 5.30 2.18 -8.32
N GLU A 134 4.97 2.15 -9.61
CA GLU A 134 5.62 1.28 -10.59
C GLU A 134 7.12 1.60 -10.72
N GLN A 135 7.48 2.88 -10.82
CA GLN A 135 8.89 3.28 -10.86
C GLN A 135 9.65 2.85 -9.60
N THR A 136 9.01 2.97 -8.43
CA THR A 136 9.59 2.49 -7.17
C THR A 136 9.77 0.98 -7.20
N ALA A 137 8.77 0.23 -7.65
CA ALA A 137 8.85 -1.23 -7.78
C ALA A 137 9.97 -1.65 -8.75
N ALA A 138 10.07 -1.02 -9.92
CA ALA A 138 11.07 -1.32 -10.93
C ALA A 138 12.51 -1.15 -10.40
N THR A 139 12.78 -0.08 -9.65
CA THR A 139 14.11 0.14 -9.06
C THR A 139 14.47 -0.89 -7.98
N TRP A 140 13.50 -1.27 -7.14
CA TRP A 140 13.67 -2.35 -6.16
C TRP A 140 13.85 -3.73 -6.80
N LEU A 141 13.12 -4.02 -7.88
CA LEU A 141 13.27 -5.26 -8.65
C LEU A 141 14.65 -5.34 -9.30
N ASN A 142 15.14 -4.24 -9.87
CA ASN A 142 16.48 -4.18 -10.43
C ASN A 142 17.56 -4.46 -9.35
N PHE A 143 17.43 -3.84 -8.17
CA PHE A 143 18.29 -4.14 -7.03
C PHE A 143 18.24 -5.62 -6.64
N TYR A 144 17.03 -6.19 -6.46
CA TYR A 144 16.86 -7.58 -6.06
C TYR A 144 17.46 -8.57 -7.08
N ASN A 145 17.32 -8.28 -8.37
CA ASN A 145 17.83 -9.15 -9.44
C ASN A 145 19.37 -9.22 -9.44
N ALA A 146 20.05 -8.14 -9.04
CA ALA A 146 21.51 -8.07 -8.93
C ALA A 146 22.07 -8.77 -7.67
N LEU A 147 21.23 -9.24 -6.76
CA LEU A 147 21.64 -9.97 -5.55
C LEU A 147 22.00 -11.43 -5.87
N ASN A 148 22.95 -11.98 -5.11
CA ASN A 148 23.23 -13.41 -5.10
C ASN A 148 22.19 -14.19 -4.27
N ASP A 149 22.22 -15.52 -4.32
CA ASP A 149 21.20 -16.36 -3.67
C ASP A 149 21.14 -16.20 -2.14
N GLN A 150 22.29 -16.00 -1.50
CA GLN A 150 22.36 -15.78 -0.05
C GLN A 150 21.71 -14.44 0.34
N GLN A 151 22.00 -13.38 -0.42
CA GLN A 151 21.40 -12.06 -0.25
C GLN A 151 19.88 -12.10 -0.53
N LYS A 152 19.46 -12.75 -1.63
CA LYS A 152 18.03 -12.96 -1.96
C LYS A 152 17.29 -13.72 -0.87
N THR A 153 17.93 -14.71 -0.25
CA THR A 153 17.36 -15.45 0.90
C THR A 153 17.13 -14.53 2.10
N THR A 154 18.08 -13.62 2.36
CA THR A 154 17.98 -12.63 3.43
C THR A 154 16.82 -11.66 3.18
N VAL A 155 16.73 -11.09 1.97
CA VAL A 155 15.61 -10.21 1.57
C VAL A 155 14.28 -10.94 1.64
N SER A 156 14.19 -12.15 1.10
CA SER A 156 12.97 -12.96 1.10
C SER A 156 12.47 -13.24 2.52
N THR A 157 13.38 -13.51 3.45
CA THR A 157 13.03 -13.74 4.86
C THR A 157 12.48 -12.47 5.51
N ALA A 158 13.09 -11.30 5.23
CA ALA A 158 12.58 -10.02 5.71
C ALA A 158 11.19 -9.70 5.15
N LEU A 159 10.95 -9.94 3.86
CA LEU A 159 9.65 -9.75 3.21
C LEU A 159 8.57 -10.68 3.80
N LYS A 160 8.86 -11.97 3.99
CA LYS A 160 7.94 -12.92 4.65
C LYS A 160 7.55 -12.46 6.06
N LYS A 161 8.52 -11.98 6.85
CA LYS A 161 8.24 -11.41 8.18
C LYS A 161 7.37 -10.15 8.09
N HIS A 162 7.59 -9.31 7.08
CA HIS A 162 6.75 -8.15 6.85
C HIS A 162 5.30 -8.55 6.53
N PHE A 163 5.08 -9.48 5.59
CA PHE A 163 3.74 -9.97 5.25
C PHE A 163 3.04 -10.62 6.44
N ALA A 164 3.74 -11.43 7.25
CA ALA A 164 3.17 -12.00 8.46
C ALA A 164 2.67 -10.92 9.44
N ARG A 165 3.41 -9.82 9.60
CA ARG A 165 2.98 -8.67 10.42
C ARG A 165 1.78 -7.95 9.82
N MET A 166 1.71 -7.81 8.49
CA MET A 166 0.56 -7.23 7.80
C MET A 166 -0.69 -8.08 8.00
N HIS A 167 -0.63 -9.38 7.75
CA HIS A 167 -1.76 -10.29 7.96
C HIS A 167 -2.24 -10.28 9.42
N ALA A 168 -1.31 -10.30 10.38
CA ALA A 168 -1.66 -10.21 11.80
C ALA A 168 -2.30 -8.85 12.16
N HIS A 169 -1.89 -7.76 11.51
CA HIS A 169 -2.52 -6.45 11.69
C HIS A 169 -3.94 -6.44 11.11
N GLU A 170 -4.10 -6.94 9.89
CA GLU A 170 -5.38 -7.05 9.21
C GLU A 170 -6.39 -7.89 10.01
N GLN A 171 -5.99 -9.07 10.50
CA GLN A 171 -6.83 -9.91 11.36
C GLN A 171 -7.28 -9.18 12.62
N ARG A 172 -6.37 -8.49 13.32
CA ARG A 172 -6.71 -7.69 14.49
C ARG A 172 -7.68 -6.55 14.18
N MET A 173 -7.57 -5.94 13.01
CA MET A 173 -8.50 -4.89 12.57
C MET A 173 -9.88 -5.49 12.28
N HIS A 174 -9.96 -6.60 11.54
CA HIS A 174 -11.22 -7.31 11.28
C HIS A 174 -11.91 -7.76 12.58
N GLU A 175 -11.17 -8.31 13.54
CA GLU A 175 -11.71 -8.69 14.84
C GLU A 175 -12.26 -7.48 15.63
N ARG A 176 -11.55 -6.34 15.61
CA ARG A 176 -12.01 -5.11 16.26
C ARG A 176 -13.27 -4.57 15.60
N TRP A 177 -13.31 -4.57 14.28
CA TRP A 177 -14.49 -4.17 13.51
C TRP A 177 -15.70 -5.05 13.84
N ASN A 178 -15.51 -6.38 13.87
CA ASN A 178 -16.57 -7.33 14.22
C ASN A 178 -17.07 -7.13 15.66
N LYS A 179 -16.17 -7.03 16.65
CA LYS A 179 -16.52 -6.77 18.05
C LYS A 179 -17.26 -5.45 18.24
N ASN A 180 -16.88 -4.41 17.51
CA ASN A 180 -17.57 -3.12 17.57
C ASN A 180 -18.97 -3.20 16.95
N ARG A 181 -19.15 -3.97 15.87
CA ARG A 181 -20.47 -4.21 15.26
C ARG A 181 -21.40 -4.97 16.20
N GLU A 182 -20.90 -6.06 16.80
CA GLU A 182 -21.66 -6.86 17.79
C GLU A 182 -22.09 -6.01 19.01
N ARG A 183 -21.22 -5.11 19.49
CA ARG A 183 -21.57 -4.16 20.57
C ARG A 183 -22.60 -3.12 20.13
N ALA A 184 -22.54 -2.63 18.90
CA ALA A 184 -23.52 -1.68 18.37
C ALA A 184 -24.89 -2.34 18.16
N ASP A 185 -24.92 -3.58 17.69
CA ASP A 185 -26.15 -4.36 17.49
C ASP A 185 -26.78 -4.80 18.82
N GLY A 186 -25.96 -5.16 19.82
CA GLY A 186 -26.43 -5.50 21.17
C GLY A 186 -26.90 -4.31 22.01
N ALA A 187 -26.58 -3.08 21.61
CA ALA A 187 -27.01 -1.84 22.27
C ALA A 187 -28.27 -1.22 21.63
N ARG A 188 -28.84 -1.83 20.58
CA ARG A 188 -30.07 -1.33 19.96
C ARG A 188 -31.26 -1.69 20.87
N PRO A 189 -32.00 -0.70 21.44
CA PRO A 189 -33.19 -1.02 22.21
C PRO A 189 -34.21 -1.65 21.27
N THR A 190 -34.76 -2.80 21.67
CA THR A 190 -35.86 -3.45 20.96
C THR A 190 -37.05 -2.48 20.90
N PRO A 191 -37.54 -2.09 19.71
CA PRO A 191 -38.77 -1.31 19.61
C PRO A 191 -39.93 -2.29 19.82
N GLY A 192 -40.28 -2.54 21.07
CA GLY A 192 -41.31 -3.55 21.36
C GLY A 192 -41.45 -3.93 22.83
N ALA A 193 -41.46 -2.96 23.74
CA ALA A 193 -42.06 -3.14 25.05
C ALA A 193 -42.90 -1.91 25.35
N ALA A 194 -44.15 -1.94 24.91
CA ALA A 194 -45.16 -0.95 25.27
C ALA A 194 -45.29 -0.91 26.81
N PRO A 195 -45.29 0.28 27.45
CA PRO A 195 -45.57 0.37 28.87
C PRO A 195 -47.05 0.05 29.08
N GLY A 196 -47.32 -1.03 29.82
CA GLY A 196 -48.65 -1.40 30.25
C GLY A 196 -49.32 -0.23 30.97
N ALA A 197 -50.50 0.16 30.47
CA ALA A 197 -51.36 1.13 31.11
C ALA A 197 -51.87 0.55 32.44
N SER A 198 -51.39 1.08 33.56
CA SER A 198 -52.05 0.95 34.86
C SER A 198 -53.05 2.09 35.01
N ALA A 199 -54.35 1.77 34.89
CA ALA A 199 -55.43 2.67 35.25
C ALA A 199 -55.53 2.80 36.78
N PRO A 200 -55.71 4.02 37.34
CA PRO A 200 -56.14 4.17 38.72
C PRO A 200 -57.66 4.21 38.78
N ALA A 201 -58.22 3.50 39.76
CA ALA A 201 -59.61 3.55 40.15
C ALA A 201 -59.87 4.76 41.07
N ALA A 202 -60.96 5.49 40.80
CA ALA A 202 -61.72 6.39 41.69
C ALA A 202 -62.88 6.94 40.83
N GLN A 203 -64.15 7.03 41.23
CA GLN A 203 -64.90 6.81 42.47
C GLN A 203 -66.36 6.58 42.03
#